data_AF-A0A519KCV0-F1
#
_entry.id   AF-A0A519KCV0-F1
#
_cell.length_a   1.000
_cell.length_b   1.000
_cell.length_c   1.000
_cell.angle_alpha   90.00
_cell.angle_beta   90.00
_cell.angle_gamma   90.00
#
_symmetry.space_group_name_H-M   'P 1'
#
loop_
_entity.id
_entity.type
_entity.pdbx_description
1 polymer ?
#
loop_
_entity_poly.entity_id
_entity_poly.type
_entity_poly.pdbx_seq_one_letter_code
_entity_poly.pdbx_strand_id
1 'polypeptide(L)'
;MEPAKPLTQEQSEALHIVRNILGNIIDPTRVTYGTAKTYFPIVLDGDRWKTICRLYQHERLMVGTINERRVETKTRIGKAEDLLQFAHEIKAVANKYR
;
A
#
# COMPACT_ATOMS: atom_id res chain seq x y z
N MET A 1 -9.69 13.56 -21.94
CA MET A 1 -9.06 13.09 -20.68
C MET A 1 -10.06 12.18 -20.00
N GLU A 2 -9.82 10.87 -19.95
CA GLU A 2 -10.64 9.99 -19.11
C GLU A 2 -10.49 10.44 -17.65
N PRO A 3 -11.59 10.56 -16.88
CA PRO A 3 -11.49 10.92 -15.48
C PRO A 3 -10.71 9.83 -14.74
N ALA A 4 -9.72 10.23 -13.94
CA ALA A 4 -9.06 9.31 -13.02
C ALA A 4 -10.14 8.64 -12.16
N LYS A 5 -10.16 7.30 -12.14
CA LYS A 5 -11.15 6.54 -11.36
C LYS A 5 -11.15 7.08 -9.92
N PRO A 6 -12.30 7.51 -9.39
CA PRO A 6 -12.35 7.97 -8.01
C PRO A 6 -11.95 6.83 -7.09
N LEU A 7 -11.10 7.14 -6.12
CA LEU A 7 -10.72 6.22 -5.05
C LEU A 7 -11.99 5.80 -4.30
N THR A 8 -12.11 4.51 -4.03
CA THR A 8 -13.16 4.06 -3.09
C THR A 8 -12.80 4.51 -1.68
N GLN A 9 -13.79 4.58 -0.79
CA GLN A 9 -13.58 4.92 0.62
C GLN A 9 -12.48 4.05 1.25
N GLU A 10 -12.51 2.76 0.96
CA GLU A 10 -11.55 1.78 1.45
C GLU A 10 -10.12 2.00 0.91
N GLN A 11 -9.98 2.42 -0.36
CA GLN A 11 -8.67 2.76 -0.93
C GLN A 11 -8.09 4.04 -0.30
N SER A 12 -8.96 5.03 -0.08
CA SER A 12 -8.60 6.27 0.59
C SER A 12 -8.14 6.01 2.04
N GLU A 13 -8.89 5.18 2.76
CA GLU A 13 -8.59 4.78 4.14
C GLU A 13 -7.28 3.97 4.21
N ALA A 14 -7.10 2.97 3.34
CA ALA A 14 -5.86 2.22 3.26
C ALA A 14 -4.64 3.12 3.00
N LEU A 15 -4.76 4.08 2.07
CA LEU A 15 -3.70 5.05 1.81
C LEU A 15 -3.40 5.91 3.04
N HIS A 16 -4.42 6.36 3.76
CA HIS A 16 -4.26 7.15 4.98
C HIS A 16 -3.58 6.35 6.10
N ILE A 17 -3.96 5.09 6.29
CA ILE A 17 -3.36 4.19 7.27
C ILE A 17 -1.89 3.95 6.95
N VAL A 18 -1.54 3.65 5.70
CA VAL A 18 -0.14 3.43 5.30
C VAL A 18 0.69 4.71 5.48
N ARG A 19 0.13 5.89 5.16
CA ARG A 19 0.75 7.18 5.47
C ARG A 19 1.01 7.36 6.96
N ASN A 20 0.03 7.02 7.80
CA ASN A 20 0.17 7.12 9.26
C ASN A 20 1.27 6.18 9.78
N ILE A 21 1.27 4.92 9.32
CA ILE A 21 2.31 3.92 9.65
C ILE A 21 3.71 4.43 9.30
N LEU A 22 3.86 5.08 8.14
CA LEU A 22 5.14 5.56 7.62
C LEU A 22 5.52 6.97 8.09
N GLY A 23 4.60 7.74 8.66
CA GLY A 23 4.78 9.17 8.94
C GLY A 23 5.96 9.51 9.85
N ASN A 24 6.43 8.54 10.65
CA ASN A 24 7.59 8.73 11.52
C ASN A 24 8.94 8.48 10.83
N ILE A 25 8.95 7.95 9.60
CA ILE A 25 10.18 7.60 8.86
C ILE A 25 10.23 8.20 7.45
N ILE A 26 9.08 8.50 6.85
CA ILE A 26 8.93 9.02 5.50
C ILE A 26 7.84 10.10 5.52
N ASP A 27 8.08 11.17 4.76
CA ASP A 27 7.06 12.21 4.54
C ASP A 27 5.80 11.58 3.90
N PRO A 28 4.61 11.70 4.53
CA PRO A 28 3.36 11.16 3.99
C PRO A 28 3.01 11.60 2.57
N THR A 29 3.49 12.76 2.11
CA THR A 29 3.28 13.27 0.75
C THR A 29 3.98 12.42 -0.31
N ARG A 30 5.09 11.76 0.06
CA ARG A 30 5.83 10.83 -0.81
C ARG A 30 5.12 9.49 -0.97
N VAL A 31 4.22 9.15 -0.04
CA VAL A 31 3.41 7.93 -0.11
C VAL A 31 2.18 8.22 -0.97
N THR A 32 2.19 7.66 -2.17
CA THR A 32 1.14 7.84 -3.17
C THR A 32 0.60 6.48 -3.60
N TYR A 33 -0.31 6.47 -4.57
CA TYR A 33 -0.81 5.24 -5.16
C TYR A 33 -0.55 5.24 -6.66
N GLY A 34 -0.32 4.06 -7.21
CA GLY A 34 -0.21 3.85 -8.63
C GLY A 34 -1.52 3.40 -9.27
N THR A 35 -1.51 3.26 -10.58
CA THR A 35 -2.65 2.74 -11.34
C THR A 35 -2.41 1.27 -11.67
N ALA A 36 -3.33 0.39 -11.28
CA ALA A 36 -3.36 -1.00 -11.71
C ALA A 36 -4.81 -1.50 -11.90
N LYS A 37 -4.98 -2.55 -12.70
CA LYS A 37 -6.31 -3.10 -13.05
C LYS A 37 -6.89 -4.01 -11.97
N THR A 38 -6.04 -4.78 -11.29
CA THR A 38 -6.44 -5.89 -10.39
C THR A 38 -6.14 -5.63 -8.92
N TYR A 39 -5.44 -4.55 -8.62
CA TYR A 39 -5.06 -4.16 -7.26
C TYR A 39 -4.84 -2.65 -7.18
N PHE A 40 -4.75 -2.16 -5.95
CA PHE A 40 -4.44 -0.78 -5.62
C PHE A 40 -3.02 -0.72 -5.02
N PRO A 41 -2.00 -0.37 -5.82
CA PRO A 41 -0.62 -0.30 -5.32
C PRO A 41 -0.38 1.00 -4.58
N ILE A 42 0.11 0.90 -3.35
CA ILE A 42 0.65 2.03 -2.59
C ILE A 42 2.16 2.05 -2.83
N VAL A 43 2.65 3.17 -3.32
CA VAL A 43 4.01 3.35 -3.82
C VAL A 43 4.69 4.53 -3.15
N LEU A 44 6.01 4.50 -3.11
CA LEU A 44 6.82 5.63 -2.66
C LEU A 44 7.29 6.45 -3.86
N ASP A 45 7.25 7.78 -3.74
CA ASP A 45 7.68 8.75 -4.76
C ASP A 45 6.95 8.63 -6.11
N GLY A 46 5.80 7.95 -6.15
CA GLY A 46 5.12 7.63 -7.41
C GLY A 46 5.85 6.58 -8.26
N ASP A 47 6.88 5.91 -7.72
CA ASP A 47 7.66 4.92 -8.43
C ASP A 47 7.08 3.51 -8.25
N ARG A 48 6.68 2.90 -9.36
CA ARG A 48 6.15 1.53 -9.46
C ARG A 48 7.11 0.49 -8.90
N TRP A 49 8.42 0.73 -8.99
CA TRP A 49 9.45 -0.17 -8.46
C TRP A 49 9.62 -0.04 -6.95
N LYS A 50 9.16 1.07 -6.37
CA LYS A 50 9.10 1.32 -4.92
C LYS A 50 7.70 1.03 -4.36
N THR A 51 7.14 -0.13 -4.71
CA THR A 51 5.84 -0.56 -4.17
C THR A 51 5.97 -0.94 -2.70
N ILE A 52 5.24 -0.24 -1.82
CA ILE A 52 5.23 -0.51 -0.39
C ILE A 52 4.31 -1.69 -0.08
N CYS A 53 3.06 -1.60 -0.54
CA CYS A 53 2.10 -2.68 -0.40
C CYS A 53 1.06 -2.62 -1.53
N ARG A 54 0.35 -3.72 -1.73
CA ARG A 54 -0.73 -3.83 -2.72
C ARG A 54 -2.01 -4.24 -2.03
N LEU A 55 -3.08 -3.48 -2.26
CA LEU A 55 -4.41 -3.85 -1.78
C LEU A 55 -5.17 -4.57 -2.89
N TYR A 56 -5.55 -5.81 -2.67
CA TYR A 56 -6.36 -6.59 -3.60
C TYR A 56 -7.81 -6.57 -3.15
N GLN A 57 -8.70 -6.15 -4.04
CA GLN A 57 -10.16 -6.10 -3.82
C GLN A 57 -10.85 -7.02 -4.84
N HIS A 58 -10.50 -8.31 -4.82
CA HIS A 58 -11.24 -9.34 -5.56
C HIS A 58 -12.40 -9.84 -4.69
N GLU A 59 -12.34 -11.06 -4.17
CA GLU A 59 -13.42 -11.61 -3.34
C GLU A 59 -13.33 -11.19 -1.87
N ARG A 60 -12.11 -10.93 -1.37
CA ARG A 60 -11.84 -10.39 -0.03
C ARG A 60 -10.61 -9.51 -0.09
N LEU A 61 -10.48 -8.59 0.87
CA LEU A 61 -9.32 -7.73 0.98
C LEU A 61 -8.08 -8.55 1.30
N MET A 62 -7.02 -8.27 0.56
CA MET A 62 -5.71 -8.85 0.85
C MET A 62 -4.64 -7.77 0.72
N VAL A 63 -3.68 -7.80 1.63
CA VAL A 63 -2.47 -6.99 1.56
C VAL A 63 -1.35 -7.84 1.00
N GLY A 64 -0.73 -7.37 -0.09
CA GLY A 64 0.53 -7.87 -0.59
C GLY A 64 1.67 -7.08 0.05
N THR A 65 2.52 -7.74 0.84
CA THR A 65 3.77 -7.17 1.35
C THR A 65 4.97 -7.85 0.66
N ILE A 66 6.04 -7.09 0.42
CA ILE A 66 7.23 -7.58 -0.28
C ILE A 66 8.32 -7.86 0.76
N ASN A 67 8.69 -9.12 0.95
CA ASN A 67 9.73 -9.46 1.92
C ASN A 67 11.16 -9.12 1.40
N GLU A 68 12.18 -9.39 2.20
CA GLU A 68 13.59 -9.13 1.86
C GLU A 68 14.08 -9.88 0.62
N ARG A 69 13.48 -11.02 0.31
CA ARG A 69 13.81 -11.83 -0.86
C ARG A 69 13.06 -11.41 -2.13
N ARG A 70 12.42 -10.23 -2.12
CA ARG A 70 11.51 -9.74 -3.17
C ARG A 70 10.33 -10.69 -3.46
N VAL A 71 9.99 -11.55 -2.50
CA VAL A 71 8.83 -12.43 -2.61
C VAL A 71 7.62 -11.69 -2.05
N GLU A 72 6.56 -11.65 -2.84
CA GLU A 72 5.27 -11.11 -2.42
C GLU A 72 4.54 -12.14 -1.55
N THR A 73 4.15 -11.72 -0.35
CA THR A 73 3.27 -12.49 0.53
C THR A 73 1.90 -11.81 0.53
N LYS A 74 0.86 -12.57 0.18
CA LYS A 74 -0.52 -12.07 0.19
C LYS A 74 -1.21 -12.56 1.45
N THR A 75 -1.60 -11.64 2.31
CA THR A 75 -2.32 -11.96 3.54
C THR A 75 -3.73 -11.39 3.47
N ARG A 76 -4.71 -12.21 3.85
CA ARG A 76 -6.10 -11.79 3.90
C ARG A 76 -6.33 -10.86 5.08
N ILE A 77 -7.06 -9.79 4.84
CA ILE A 77 -7.50 -8.84 5.85
C ILE A 77 -9.03 -8.67 5.78
N GLY A 78 -9.65 -8.29 6.89
CA GLY A 78 -11.10 -8.07 6.98
C GLY A 78 -11.49 -6.64 6.59
N LYS A 79 -10.65 -5.65 6.95
CA LYS A 79 -10.88 -4.23 6.71
C LYS A 79 -9.56 -3.47 6.53
N ALA A 80 -9.61 -2.24 6.02
CA ALA A 80 -8.41 -1.41 5.82
C ALA A 80 -7.60 -1.20 7.11
N GLU A 81 -8.27 -1.05 8.27
CA GLU A 81 -7.63 -0.91 9.58
C GLU A 81 -6.68 -2.07 9.93
N ASP A 82 -6.92 -3.28 9.42
CA ASP A 82 -6.05 -4.43 9.67
C ASP A 82 -4.64 -4.24 9.07
N LEU A 83 -4.44 -3.26 8.18
CA LEU A 83 -3.11 -2.84 7.72
C LEU A 83 -2.19 -2.43 8.88
N LEU A 84 -2.75 -1.98 10.02
CA LEU A 84 -1.99 -1.68 11.22
C LEU A 84 -1.25 -2.91 11.77
N GLN A 85 -1.77 -4.12 11.56
CA GLN A 85 -1.12 -5.37 11.96
C GLN A 85 0.16 -5.63 11.13
N PHE A 86 0.26 -5.06 9.93
CA PHE A 86 1.40 -5.17 9.02
C PHE A 86 2.33 -3.96 9.09
N ALA A 87 2.21 -3.13 10.13
CA ALA A 87 2.97 -1.90 10.25
C ALA A 87 4.48 -2.14 10.24
N HIS A 88 4.94 -3.25 10.82
CA HIS A 88 6.34 -3.63 10.83
C HIS A 88 6.85 -3.96 9.41
N GLU A 89 6.13 -4.80 8.68
CA GLU A 89 6.45 -5.18 7.30
C GLU A 89 6.42 -3.97 6.35
N ILE A 90 5.40 -3.12 6.48
CA ILE A 90 5.26 -1.90 5.69
C ILE A 90 6.45 -0.96 5.90
N LYS A 91 6.85 -0.74 7.16
CA LYS A 91 8.04 0.07 7.49
C LYS A 91 9.32 -0.58 6.96
N ALA A 92 9.46 -1.89 7.10
CA ALA A 92 10.64 -2.62 6.62
C ALA A 92 10.79 -2.52 5.10
N VAL A 93 9.69 -2.59 4.33
CA VAL A 93 9.71 -2.37 2.89
C VAL A 93 10.11 -0.94 2.56
N ALA A 94 9.46 0.04 3.18
CA ALA A 94 9.70 1.44 2.87
C ALA A 94 11.14 1.88 3.17
N ASN A 95 11.75 1.33 4.23
CA ASN A 95 13.17 1.54 4.56
C ASN A 95 14.15 1.02 3.48
N LYS A 96 13.77 0.04 2.66
CA LYS A 96 14.62 -0.43 1.54
C LYS A 96 14.69 0.57 0.40
N TYR A 97 13.75 1.51 0.33
CA TYR A 97 13.65 2.51 -0.73
C TYR A 97 14.11 3.90 -0.30
N ARG A 98 14.51 4.04 0.97
CA ARG A 98 15.03 5.28 1.55
C ARG A 98 16.37 5.66 0.92
#